data_AF-A0A965VAT5-F1
#
_entry.id   AF-A0A965VAT5-F1
#
_cell.length_a   1.000
_cell.length_b   1.000
_cell.length_c   1.000
_cell.angle_alpha   90.00
_cell.angle_beta   90.00
_cell.angle_gamma   90.00
#
_symmetry.space_group_name_H-M   'P 1'
#
loop_
_entity.id
_entity.type
_entity.pdbx_description
1 polymer ?
#
loop_
_entity_poly.entity_id
_entity_poly.type
_entity_poly.pdbx_seq_one_letter_code
_entity_poly.pdbx_strand_id
1 'polypeptide(L)' 'GDEETMPMDEDYLVSMEHGFPPIAGVGIGIDRLTMVLCGCDNIKDTVLFPLMRPVAPQANAEEEK' A
#
# COMPACT_ATOMS: atom_id res chain seq x y z
N GLY A 1 -6.96 6.07 -17.30
CA GLY A 1 -6.53 7.41 -17.71
C GLY A 1 -6.97 8.40 -16.67
N ASP A 2 -8.30 8.47 -16.45
CA ASP A 2 -8.93 9.35 -15.47
C ASP A 2 -8.90 8.80 -14.02
N GLU A 3 -8.95 7.48 -13.84
CA GLU A 3 -9.08 6.81 -12.52
C GLU A 3 -7.97 7.10 -11.49
N GLU A 4 -6.77 7.46 -11.93
CA GLU A 4 -5.62 7.74 -11.05
C GLU A 4 -5.42 9.25 -10.81
N THR A 5 -6.32 10.09 -11.34
CA THR A 5 -6.24 11.54 -11.17
C THR A 5 -6.64 11.92 -9.76
N MET A 6 -5.87 12.82 -9.14
CA MET A 6 -6.22 13.32 -7.83
C MET A 6 -7.51 14.16 -7.93
N PRO A 7 -8.47 13.96 -7.00
CA PRO A 7 -9.61 14.87 -6.89
C PRO A 7 -9.12 16.25 -6.44
N MET A 8 -9.89 17.27 -6.78
CA MET A 8 -9.62 18.62 -6.32
C MET A 8 -10.11 18.78 -4.87
N ASP A 9 -9.24 19.31 -4.00
CA ASP A 9 -9.47 19.49 -2.57
C ASP A 9 -9.43 20.99 -2.24
N GLU A 10 -10.61 21.62 -2.22
CA GLU A 10 -10.75 23.06 -1.92
C GLU A 10 -10.27 23.40 -0.50
N ASP A 11 -10.46 22.50 0.47
CA ASP A 11 -10.05 22.73 1.86
C ASP A 11 -8.52 22.76 1.99
N TYR A 12 -7.83 21.90 1.23
CA TYR A 12 -6.38 21.92 1.11
C TYR A 12 -5.87 23.22 0.47
N LEU A 13 -6.53 23.72 -0.58
CA LEU A 13 -6.19 24.98 -1.24
C LEU A 13 -6.37 26.18 -0.31
N VAL A 14 -7.55 26.30 0.33
CA VAL A 14 -7.84 27.36 1.31
C VAL A 14 -6.82 27.34 2.44
N SER A 15 -6.41 26.16 2.91
CA SER A 15 -5.38 26.05 3.95
C SER A 15 -4.03 26.61 3.50
N MET A 16 -3.64 26.40 2.23
CA MET A 16 -2.41 26.97 1.68
C MET A 16 -2.48 28.49 1.49
N GLU A 17 -3.65 29.03 1.16
CA GLU A 17 -3.87 30.48 1.02
C GLU A 17 -3.69 31.24 2.34
N HIS A 18 -4.04 30.61 3.47
CA HIS A 18 -3.84 31.21 4.80
C HIS A 18 -2.36 31.35 5.18
N GLY A 19 -1.46 30.70 4.44
CA GLY A 19 -0.02 30.81 4.60
C GLY A 19 0.65 29.44 4.61
N PHE A 20 1.32 29.11 3.51
CA PHE A 20 2.16 27.93 3.43
C PHE A 20 3.63 28.30 3.71
N PRO A 21 4.21 27.88 4.84
CA PRO A 21 5.62 28.15 5.12
C PRO A 21 6.52 27.38 4.13
N PRO A 22 7.79 27.77 3.98
CA PRO A 22 8.75 26.98 3.21
C PRO A 22 8.97 25.63 3.89
N ILE A 23 8.46 24.54 3.30
CA ILE A 23 8.57 23.18 3.83
C ILE A 23 9.13 22.20 2.80
N ALA A 24 9.66 21.10 3.30
CA ALA A 24 10.03 19.92 2.51
C ALA A 24 9.33 18.69 3.10
N GLY A 25 8.77 17.85 2.24
CA GLY A 25 8.19 16.55 2.59
C GLY A 25 9.10 15.40 2.17
N VAL A 26 9.00 14.27 2.87
CA VAL A 26 9.69 13.03 2.51
C VAL A 26 8.71 11.87 2.56
N GLY A 27 8.74 11.01 1.54
CA GLY A 27 7.99 9.76 1.49
C GLY A 27 8.95 8.59 1.34
N ILE A 28 8.89 7.62 2.26
CA ILE A 28 9.72 6.42 2.24
C ILE A 28 8.80 5.21 2.34
N GLY A 29 8.88 4.29 1.37
CA GLY A 29 8.18 3.02 1.43
C GLY A 29 8.89 2.06 2.37
N ILE A 30 8.29 1.78 3.54
CA ILE A 30 8.90 0.93 4.58
C ILE A 30 9.15 -0.48 4.04
N ASP A 31 8.19 -1.09 3.34
CA ASP A 31 8.35 -2.44 2.79
C ASP A 31 9.49 -2.52 1.76
N ARG A 32 9.66 -1.47 0.95
CA ARG A 32 10.76 -1.42 -0.03
C ARG A 32 12.10 -1.19 0.65
N LEU A 33 12.14 -0.36 1.70
CA LEU A 33 13.32 -0.17 2.52
C LEU A 33 13.75 -1.49 3.16
N THR A 34 12.82 -2.24 3.76
CA THR A 34 13.12 -3.53 4.37
C THR A 34 13.54 -4.57 3.34
N MET A 35 12.93 -4.60 2.15
CA MET A 35 13.38 -5.46 1.04
C MET A 35 14.85 -5.23 0.69
N VAL A 36 15.28 -3.97 0.56
CA VAL A 36 16.67 -3.62 0.25
C VAL A 36 17.60 -4.01 1.40
N LEU A 37 17.20 -3.73 2.65
CA LEU A 37 18.02 -4.03 3.83
C LEU A 37 18.17 -5.53 4.08
N CYS A 38 17.14 -6.32 3.76
CA CYS A 38 17.11 -7.76 3.95
C CYS A 38 17.52 -8.57 2.71
N GLY A 39 17.78 -7.91 1.58
CA GLY A 39 18.13 -8.57 0.31
C GLY A 39 16.99 -9.41 -0.28
N CYS A 40 15.73 -9.00 -0.07
CA CYS A 40 14.55 -9.70 -0.58
C CYS A 40 14.10 -9.10 -1.92
N ASP A 41 13.89 -9.96 -2.93
CA ASP A 41 13.41 -9.54 -4.25
C ASP A 41 11.88 -9.39 -4.33
N ASN A 42 11.14 -9.98 -3.38
CA ASN A 42 9.68 -9.96 -3.32
C ASN A 42 9.17 -9.28 -2.04
N ILE A 43 8.19 -8.39 -2.17
CA ILE A 43 7.57 -7.67 -1.04
C ILE A 43 6.83 -8.60 -0.08
N LYS A 44 6.38 -9.76 -0.56
CA LYS A 44 5.70 -10.75 0.29
C LYS A 44 6.62 -11.36 1.33
N ASP A 45 7.93 -11.29 1.14
CA ASP A 45 8.92 -11.85 2.06
C ASP A 45 9.15 -10.91 3.27
N THR A 46 8.78 -9.63 3.15
CA THR A 46 8.91 -8.62 4.21
C THR A 46 7.60 -8.30 4.93
N VAL A 47 6.48 -8.89 4.50
CA VAL A 47 5.14 -8.67 5.06
C VAL A 47 4.68 -9.94 5.79
N LEU A 48 4.32 -9.82 7.07
CA LEU A 48 3.98 -10.98 7.90
C LEU A 48 2.77 -11.79 7.38
N PHE A 49 1.76 -11.09 6.85
CA PHE A 49 0.56 -11.69 6.27
C PHE A 49 0.26 -11.01 4.92
N PRO A 50 0.92 -11.42 3.82
CA PRO A 50 0.72 -10.78 2.53
C PRO A 50 -0.68 -11.09 1.99
N LEU A 51 -1.26 -10.16 1.23
CA LEU A 51 -2.51 -10.42 0.52
C LEU A 51 -2.29 -11.53 -0.52
N MET A 52 -2.90 -12.68 -0.28
CA MET A 52 -2.85 -13.84 -1.16
C MET A 52 -4.19 -14.03 -1.85
N ARG A 53 -4.17 -14.57 -3.07
CA ARG A 53 -5.39 -15.01 -3.74
C ARG A 53 -5.99 -16.15 -2.91
N PRO A 54 -7.29 -16.09 -2.55
CA PRO A 54 -7.94 -17.19 -1.86
C PRO A 54 -7.78 -18.49 -2.65
N VAL A 55 -7.47 -19.59 -1.96
CA VAL A 55 -7.53 -20.92 -2.56
C VAL A 55 -9.01 -21.23 -2.77
N ALA A 56 -9.40 -21.67 -3.97
CA ALA A 56 -10.77 -22.13 -4.20
C ALA A 56 -11.13 -23.18 -3.13
N PRO A 57 -12.39 -23.20 -2.63
CA PRO A 57 -12.78 -24.23 -1.69
C PRO A 57 -12.46 -25.57 -2.35
N GLN A 58 -11.58 -26.36 -1.73
CA GLN A 58 -11.32 -27.71 -2.18
C GLN A 58 -12.60 -28.49 -1.92
N ALA A 59 -13.40 -28.67 -2.97
CA ALA A 59 -14.38 -29.73 -2.98
C ALA A 59 -13.60 -31.03 -2.81
N ASN A 60 -13.87 -31.76 -1.73
CA ASN A 60 -13.43 -33.11 -1.39
C ASN A 60 -12.29 -33.23 -0.35
N ALA A 61 -12.69 -33.16 0.92
CA ALA A 61 -12.24 -33.94 2.07
C ALA A 61 -13.15 -33.50 3.23
N GLU A 62 -14.10 -34.26 3.79
CA GLU A 62 -14.17 -35.69 4.05
C GLU A 62 -15.63 -36.17 3.89
N GLU A 63 -15.86 -37.16 3.03
CA GLU A 63 -16.78 -38.23 3.40
C GLU A 63 -16.13 -38.95 4.60
N GLU A 64 -16.54 -38.60 5.82
CA GLU A 64 -16.37 -39.51 6.96
C GLU A 64 -17.75 -39.77 7.56
N LYS A 65 -18.01 -41.07 7.70
CA LYS A 65 -19.29 -41.72 8.02
C LYS A 65 -19.96 -41.25 9.30
#